data_AF-A0A9D6R9H9-F1
#
_entry.id   AF-A0A9D6R9H9-F1
#
_cell.length_a   1.000
_cell.length_b   1.000
_cell.length_c   1.000
_cell.angle_alpha   90.00
_cell.angle_beta   90.00
_cell.angle_gamma   90.00
#
_symmetry.space_group_name_H-M   'P 1'
#
loop_
_entity.id
_entity.type
_entity.pdbx_description
1 polymer ?
#
loop_
_entity_poly.entity_id
_entity_poly.type
_entity_poly.pdbx_seq_one_letter_code
_entity_poly.pdbx_strand_id
1 'polypeptide(L)'
;MAVTQGSLADLARLRGDYEQAERLYRESLKTFEELGDRRGVAVTQHSLAELAQLRGDYEQAERLYRESLKTKEELGDRREVAVTRNSLAYLAQLRGDYEQADRLYRESLKTAEELGEGRGVAVTQHGLADLARLRGDYEQAERLYRESLKTFEELGGRREIAVTQGQLAELAQERGDYEQAERLYRESLKTAEELGDRRGIAVTLHNLALLRIAQERFAEALELLTRSRDMFREIGLDKDVAEEEEKMGEIQRRLSEAKVP
;
A
#
# COMPACT_ATOMS: atom_id res chain seq x y z
N MET A 1 20.58 -13.24 17.78
CA MET A 1 19.61 -12.57 18.67
C MET A 1 18.97 -11.39 17.95
N ALA A 2 19.73 -10.36 17.54
CA ALA A 2 19.20 -9.19 16.81
C ALA A 2 18.42 -9.53 15.53
N VAL A 3 18.99 -10.33 14.62
CA VAL A 3 18.28 -10.77 13.40
C VAL A 3 16.95 -11.47 13.73
N THR A 4 16.95 -12.30 14.78
CA THR A 4 15.76 -13.01 15.25
C THR A 4 14.71 -12.05 15.83
N GLN A 5 15.14 -11.00 16.56
CA GLN A 5 14.25 -9.94 17.06
C GLN A 5 13.66 -9.13 15.91
N GLY A 6 14.44 -8.81 14.87
CA GLY A 6 13.96 -8.17 13.65
C GLY A 6 12.87 -8.99 12.95
N SER A 7 13.09 -10.29 12.75
CA SER A 7 12.07 -11.17 12.14
C SER A 7 10.80 -11.32 13.00
N LEU A 8 10.94 -11.30 14.34
CA LEU A 8 9.78 -11.28 15.24
C LEU A 8 9.03 -9.94 15.17
N ALA A 9 9.76 -8.84 15.02
CA ALA A 9 9.17 -7.51 14.83
C ALA A 9 8.38 -7.44 13.52
N ASP A 10 8.92 -8.00 12.43
CA ASP A 10 8.21 -8.11 11.15
C ASP A 10 6.90 -8.89 11.31
N LEU A 11 6.94 -10.01 12.05
CA LEU A 11 5.76 -10.82 12.31
C LEU A 11 4.72 -10.07 13.17
N ALA A 12 5.15 -9.37 14.20
CA ALA A 12 4.28 -8.55 15.05
C ALA A 12 3.63 -7.42 14.22
N ARG A 13 4.42 -6.74 13.37
CA ARG A 13 3.94 -5.71 12.44
C ARG A 13 2.89 -6.26 11.47
N LEU A 14 3.12 -7.44 10.90
CA LEU A 14 2.18 -8.11 10.00
C LEU A 14 0.87 -8.51 10.71
N ARG A 15 0.91 -8.75 12.02
CA ARG A 15 -0.26 -9.02 12.87
C ARG A 15 -0.95 -7.76 13.40
N GLY A 16 -0.44 -6.57 13.06
CA GLY A 16 -0.97 -5.30 13.56
C GLY A 16 -0.54 -4.95 14.99
N ASP A 17 0.30 -5.76 15.65
CA ASP A 17 0.86 -5.44 16.96
C ASP A 17 2.05 -4.50 16.80
N TYR A 18 1.74 -3.24 16.48
CA TYR A 18 2.74 -2.22 16.21
C TYR A 18 3.57 -1.88 17.46
N GLU A 19 2.99 -1.93 18.65
CA GLU A 19 3.73 -1.66 19.90
C GLU A 19 4.79 -2.73 20.17
N GLN A 20 4.44 -4.01 19.99
CA GLN A 20 5.41 -5.09 20.08
C GLN A 20 6.47 -5.00 18.99
N ALA A 21 6.08 -4.71 17.75
CA ALA A 21 7.02 -4.54 16.64
C ALA A 21 8.05 -3.44 16.94
N GLU A 22 7.59 -2.28 17.41
CA GLU A 22 8.45 -1.15 17.74
C GLU A 22 9.48 -1.49 18.83
N ARG A 23 9.02 -2.16 19.91
CA ARG A 23 9.90 -2.60 21.00
C ARG A 23 10.98 -3.54 20.49
N LEU A 24 10.60 -4.55 19.70
CA LEU A 24 11.52 -5.54 19.15
C LEU A 24 12.54 -4.91 18.18
N TYR A 25 12.10 -3.99 17.32
CA TYR A 25 13.03 -3.25 16.46
C TYR A 25 13.99 -2.37 17.27
N ARG A 26 13.53 -1.70 18.33
CA ARG A 26 14.43 -0.91 19.20
C ARG A 26 15.47 -1.76 19.92
N GLU A 27 15.09 -2.94 20.41
CA GLU A 27 16.03 -3.90 21.01
C GLU A 27 17.06 -4.40 19.99
N SER A 28 16.59 -4.72 18.78
CA SER A 28 17.46 -5.12 17.66
C SER A 28 18.43 -4.00 17.27
N LEU A 29 17.94 -2.76 17.18
CA LEU A 29 18.74 -1.58 16.86
C LEU A 29 19.88 -1.42 17.86
N LYS A 30 19.56 -1.42 19.16
CA LYS A 30 20.56 -1.33 20.23
C LYS A 30 21.61 -2.44 20.14
N THR A 31 21.18 -3.67 19.86
CA THR A 31 22.09 -4.80 19.71
C THR A 31 23.04 -4.61 18.52
N PHE A 32 22.54 -4.15 17.37
CA PHE A 32 23.39 -3.88 16.20
C PHE A 32 24.35 -2.71 16.43
N GLU A 33 23.92 -1.67 17.16
CA GLU A 33 24.80 -0.56 17.58
C GLU A 33 25.94 -1.05 18.48
N GLU A 34 25.65 -1.88 19.48
CA GLU A 34 26.66 -2.48 20.38
C GLU A 34 27.65 -3.38 19.63
N LEU A 35 27.18 -4.07 18.58
CA LEU A 35 28.02 -4.91 17.71
C LEU A 35 28.80 -4.11 16.65
N GLY A 36 28.52 -2.81 16.48
CA GLY A 36 29.07 -2.00 15.40
C GLY A 36 28.60 -2.42 14.01
N ASP A 37 27.50 -3.17 13.90
CA ASP A 37 26.92 -3.61 12.63
C ASP A 37 26.13 -2.48 11.97
N ARG A 38 26.84 -1.65 11.21
CA ARG A 38 26.26 -0.51 10.50
C ARG A 38 25.14 -0.91 9.53
N ARG A 39 25.21 -2.09 8.92
CA ARG A 39 24.19 -2.56 7.99
C ARG A 39 22.91 -2.94 8.73
N GLY A 40 23.07 -3.70 9.83
CA GLY A 40 21.96 -4.07 10.72
C GLY A 40 21.25 -2.85 11.31
N VAL A 41 22.01 -1.83 11.72
CA VAL A 41 21.48 -0.53 12.18
C VAL A 41 20.62 0.11 11.09
N ALA A 42 21.14 0.26 9.87
CA ALA A 42 20.43 0.94 8.78
C ALA A 42 19.13 0.21 8.38
N VAL A 43 19.16 -1.12 8.29
CA VAL A 43 17.97 -1.93 8.00
C VAL A 43 16.92 -1.80 9.11
N THR A 44 17.35 -1.79 10.37
CA THR A 44 16.44 -1.65 11.51
C THR A 44 15.83 -0.24 11.57
N GLN A 45 16.60 0.81 11.28
CA GLN A 45 16.11 2.19 11.16
C GLN A 45 15.05 2.32 10.05
N HIS A 46 15.26 1.67 8.90
CA HIS A 46 14.26 1.65 7.82
C HIS A 46 12.95 1.01 8.31
N SER A 47 13.03 -0.12 9.03
CA SER A 47 11.84 -0.82 9.53
C SER A 47 11.08 0.00 10.60
N LEU A 48 11.81 0.72 11.46
CA LEU A 48 11.22 1.68 12.40
C LEU A 48 10.56 2.86 11.66
N ALA A 49 11.13 3.30 10.55
CA ALA A 49 10.55 4.36 9.72
C ALA A 49 9.22 3.92 9.08
N GLU A 50 9.15 2.70 8.55
CA GLU A 50 7.91 2.10 8.04
C GLU A 50 6.83 2.06 9.12
N LEU A 51 7.20 1.70 10.35
CA LEU A 51 6.27 1.65 11.46
C LEU A 51 5.76 3.03 11.89
N ALA A 52 6.65 4.03 11.93
CA ALA A 52 6.28 5.42 12.19
C ALA A 52 5.33 5.95 11.10
N GLN A 53 5.62 5.65 9.83
CA GLN A 53 4.76 5.99 8.69
C GLN A 53 3.37 5.35 8.82
N LEU A 54 3.27 4.06 9.17
CA LEU A 54 2.00 3.37 9.37
C LEU A 54 1.15 3.98 10.50
N ARG A 55 1.80 4.60 11.49
CA ARG A 55 1.13 5.31 12.60
C ARG A 55 0.83 6.78 12.30
N GLY A 56 1.24 7.28 11.14
CA GLY A 56 1.06 8.68 10.75
C GLY A 56 2.12 9.64 11.32
N ASP A 57 3.17 9.15 11.98
CA ASP A 57 4.30 9.98 12.40
C ASP A 57 5.29 10.15 11.24
N TYR A 58 4.90 10.99 10.29
CA TYR A 58 5.65 11.21 9.06
C TYR A 58 6.98 11.92 9.29
N GLU A 59 7.11 12.75 10.33
CA GLU A 59 8.37 13.43 10.66
C GLU A 59 9.40 12.44 11.22
N GLN A 60 8.99 11.54 12.11
CA GLN A 60 9.85 10.47 12.58
C GLN A 60 10.23 9.50 11.46
N ALA A 61 9.27 9.11 10.62
CA ALA A 61 9.53 8.24 9.48
C ALA A 61 10.59 8.85 8.54
N GLU A 62 10.45 10.12 8.19
CA GLU A 62 11.37 10.81 7.29
C GLU A 62 12.79 10.85 7.86
N ARG A 63 12.93 11.17 9.15
CA ARG A 63 14.23 11.20 9.83
C ARG A 63 14.91 9.83 9.79
N LEU A 64 14.19 8.77 10.18
CA LEU A 64 14.73 7.41 10.24
C LEU A 64 15.08 6.87 8.85
N TYR A 65 14.25 7.13 7.83
CA TYR A 65 14.59 6.77 6.46
C TYR A 65 15.84 7.51 5.96
N ARG A 66 16.01 8.80 6.28
CA ARG A 66 17.22 9.55 5.87
C ARG A 66 18.49 9.05 6.56
N GLU A 67 18.41 8.71 7.85
CA GLU A 67 19.53 8.10 8.59
C GLU A 67 19.92 6.74 7.99
N SER A 68 18.91 5.91 7.70
CA SER A 68 19.08 4.63 7.02
C SER A 68 19.71 4.80 5.63
N LEU A 69 19.18 5.71 4.83
CA LEU A 69 19.63 6.01 3.47
C LEU A 69 21.11 6.42 3.47
N LYS A 70 21.48 7.38 4.32
CA LYS A 70 22.86 7.86 4.43
C LYS A 70 23.83 6.70 4.73
N THR A 71 23.47 5.84 5.68
CA THR A 71 24.30 4.68 6.03
C THR A 71 24.41 3.68 4.88
N LYS A 72 23.29 3.40 4.18
CA LYS A 72 23.27 2.50 3.00
C LYS A 72 24.10 3.05 1.84
N GLU A 73 24.09 4.37 1.61
CA GLU A 73 24.92 5.06 0.63
C GLU A 73 26.41 4.94 0.97
N GLU A 74 26.79 5.18 2.23
CA GLU A 74 28.17 5.02 2.71
C GLU A 74 28.67 3.57 2.62
N LEU A 75 27.77 2.60 2.74
CA LEU A 75 28.07 1.17 2.57
C LEU A 75 28.07 0.73 1.10
N GLY A 76 27.61 1.58 0.16
CA GLY A 76 27.48 1.24 -1.25
C GLY A 76 26.39 0.19 -1.55
N ASP A 77 25.42 -0.02 -0.65
CA ASP A 77 24.33 -0.98 -0.84
C ASP A 77 23.25 -0.41 -1.77
N ARG A 78 23.56 -0.38 -3.08
CA ARG A 78 22.74 0.27 -4.11
C ARG A 78 21.29 -0.21 -4.13
N ARG A 79 21.07 -1.51 -3.86
CA ARG A 79 19.73 -2.09 -3.80
C ARG A 79 18.95 -1.50 -2.62
N GLU A 80 19.52 -1.51 -1.43
CA GLU A 80 18.89 -0.97 -0.23
C GLU A 80 18.69 0.56 -0.29
N VAL A 81 19.58 1.27 -0.99
CA VAL A 81 19.41 2.69 -1.33
C VAL A 81 18.16 2.90 -2.18
N ALA A 82 17.95 2.11 -3.23
CA ALA A 82 16.77 2.21 -4.08
C ALA A 82 15.48 1.96 -3.29
N VAL A 83 15.44 0.88 -2.48
CA VAL A 83 14.31 0.58 -1.59
C VAL A 83 14.00 1.76 -0.66
N THR A 84 15.01 2.33 -0.01
CA THR A 84 14.81 3.45 0.93
C THR A 84 14.36 4.73 0.23
N ARG A 85 14.85 5.00 -0.99
CA ARG A 85 14.36 6.12 -1.82
C ARG A 85 12.91 5.93 -2.22
N ASN A 86 12.50 4.72 -2.58
CA ASN A 86 11.10 4.42 -2.87
C ASN A 86 10.19 4.69 -1.65
N SER A 87 10.60 4.28 -0.45
CA SER A 87 9.82 4.56 0.77
C SER A 87 9.77 6.06 1.10
N LEU A 88 10.87 6.80 0.90
CA LEU A 88 10.86 8.27 1.03
C LEU A 88 9.98 8.94 -0.02
N ALA A 89 9.93 8.40 -1.25
CA ALA A 89 9.05 8.91 -2.31
C ALA A 89 7.58 8.75 -1.93
N TYR A 90 7.22 7.57 -1.42
CA TYR A 90 5.88 7.31 -0.90
C TYR A 90 5.51 8.24 0.26
N LEU A 91 6.44 8.46 1.19
CA LEU A 91 6.23 9.40 2.29
C LEU A 91 6.05 10.85 1.81
N ALA A 92 6.82 11.28 0.81
CA ALA A 92 6.66 12.59 0.19
C ALA A 92 5.28 12.72 -0.51
N GLN A 93 4.83 11.65 -1.19
CA GLN A 93 3.50 11.58 -1.78
C GLN A 93 2.39 11.71 -0.72
N LEU A 94 2.48 10.99 0.40
CA LEU A 94 1.51 11.10 1.51
C LEU A 94 1.43 12.53 2.09
N ARG A 95 2.52 13.28 2.03
CA ARG A 95 2.59 14.67 2.49
C ARG A 95 2.22 15.70 1.42
N GLY A 96 1.92 15.26 0.21
CA GLY A 96 1.58 16.12 -0.92
C GLY A 96 2.80 16.75 -1.63
N ASP A 97 4.04 16.40 -1.27
CA ASP A 97 5.23 16.82 -2.01
C ASP A 97 5.47 15.91 -3.21
N TYR A 98 4.63 16.11 -4.23
CA TYR A 98 4.64 15.30 -5.44
C TYR A 98 5.92 15.49 -6.27
N GLU A 99 6.55 16.66 -6.21
CA GLU A 99 7.82 16.90 -6.93
C GLU A 99 8.95 16.09 -6.32
N GLN A 100 9.07 16.07 -4.99
CA GLN A 100 10.05 15.24 -4.31
C GLN A 100 9.77 13.75 -4.53
N ALA A 101 8.50 13.33 -4.46
CA ALA A 101 8.10 11.95 -4.74
C ALA A 101 8.53 11.50 -6.14
N ASP A 102 8.25 12.29 -7.18
CA ASP A 102 8.62 11.98 -8.57
C ASP A 102 10.15 11.81 -8.73
N ARG A 103 10.94 12.73 -8.17
CA ARG A 103 12.41 12.63 -8.21
C ARG A 103 12.92 11.35 -7.55
N LEU A 104 12.47 11.08 -6.33
CA LEU A 104 12.91 9.91 -5.56
C LEU A 104 12.49 8.58 -6.22
N TYR A 105 11.25 8.51 -6.73
CA TYR A 105 10.81 7.34 -7.48
C TYR A 105 11.64 7.14 -8.75
N ARG A 106 11.92 8.18 -9.54
CA ARG A 106 12.74 8.04 -10.76
C ARG A 106 14.18 7.61 -10.45
N GLU A 107 14.78 8.12 -9.37
CA GLU A 107 16.10 7.67 -8.92
C GLU A 107 16.11 6.20 -8.47
N SER A 108 15.06 5.77 -7.76
CA SER A 108 14.85 4.37 -7.38
C SER A 108 14.68 3.49 -8.61
N LEU A 109 13.83 3.90 -9.56
CA LEU A 109 13.53 3.16 -10.79
C LEU A 109 14.80 2.92 -11.60
N LYS A 110 15.55 3.99 -11.88
CA LYS A 110 16.82 3.91 -12.59
C LYS A 110 17.79 2.94 -11.92
N THR A 111 17.89 2.98 -10.58
CA THR A 111 18.78 2.08 -9.84
C THR A 111 18.30 0.62 -9.93
N ALA A 112 17.00 0.37 -9.81
CA ALA A 112 16.43 -0.97 -9.93
C ALA A 112 16.61 -1.55 -11.35
N GLU A 113 16.43 -0.73 -12.40
CA GLU A 113 16.68 -1.11 -13.79
C GLU A 113 18.15 -1.47 -14.03
N GLU A 114 19.09 -0.63 -13.57
CA GLU A 114 20.52 -0.89 -13.69
C GLU A 114 20.98 -2.15 -12.95
N LEU A 115 20.28 -2.54 -11.88
CA LEU A 115 20.53 -3.76 -11.11
C LEU A 115 19.78 -4.98 -11.66
N GLY A 116 18.86 -4.81 -12.62
CA GLY A 116 17.98 -5.88 -13.09
C GLY A 116 16.98 -6.38 -12.04
N GLU A 117 16.68 -5.57 -11.02
CA GLU A 117 15.77 -5.90 -9.92
C GLU A 117 14.31 -5.72 -10.38
N GLY A 118 13.79 -6.66 -11.16
CA GLY A 118 12.45 -6.58 -11.76
C GLY A 118 11.33 -6.29 -10.76
N ARG A 119 11.40 -6.85 -9.54
CA ARG A 119 10.43 -6.54 -8.48
C ARG A 119 10.53 -5.07 -8.04
N GLY A 120 11.74 -4.53 -7.91
CA GLY A 120 11.98 -3.13 -7.56
C GLY A 120 11.49 -2.16 -8.64
N VAL A 121 11.65 -2.54 -9.92
CA VAL A 121 11.10 -1.82 -11.08
C VAL A 121 9.58 -1.77 -10.98
N ALA A 122 8.92 -2.91 -10.83
CA ALA A 122 7.46 -3.00 -10.76
C ALA A 122 6.86 -2.21 -9.60
N VAL A 123 7.44 -2.33 -8.39
CA VAL A 123 7.02 -1.55 -7.22
C VAL A 123 7.18 -0.05 -7.46
N THR A 124 8.28 0.38 -8.09
CA THR A 124 8.52 1.80 -8.36
C THR A 124 7.60 2.34 -9.44
N GLN A 125 7.32 1.58 -10.50
CA GLN A 125 6.33 1.94 -11.51
C GLN A 125 4.94 2.08 -10.91
N HIS A 126 4.56 1.21 -9.97
CA HIS A 126 3.29 1.32 -9.25
C HIS A 126 3.19 2.65 -8.49
N GLY A 127 4.23 3.03 -7.73
CA GLY A 127 4.26 4.31 -7.02
C GLY A 127 4.23 5.52 -7.96
N LEU A 128 4.92 5.46 -9.11
CA LEU A 128 4.82 6.50 -10.14
C LEU A 128 3.42 6.58 -10.77
N ALA A 129 2.72 5.44 -10.89
CA ALA A 129 1.35 5.40 -11.37
C ALA A 129 0.39 6.07 -10.39
N ASP A 130 0.52 5.77 -9.09
CA ASP A 130 -0.23 6.45 -8.03
C ASP A 130 -0.03 7.96 -8.10
N LEU A 131 1.23 8.39 -8.26
CA LEU A 131 1.59 9.81 -8.37
C LEU A 131 1.01 10.48 -9.63
N ALA A 132 1.02 9.77 -10.76
CA ALA A 132 0.41 10.25 -12.01
C ALA A 132 -1.11 10.40 -11.85
N ARG A 133 -1.77 9.43 -11.23
CA ARG A 133 -3.21 9.48 -10.93
C ARG A 133 -3.55 10.66 -10.02
N LEU A 134 -2.80 10.87 -8.94
CA LEU A 134 -2.99 12.02 -8.03
C LEU A 134 -2.81 13.38 -8.71
N ARG A 135 -2.06 13.43 -9.82
CA ARG A 135 -1.90 14.63 -10.66
C ARG A 135 -2.95 14.75 -11.77
N GLY A 136 -3.86 13.79 -11.89
CA GLY A 136 -4.87 13.71 -12.94
C GLY A 136 -4.36 13.20 -14.30
N ASP A 137 -3.12 12.71 -14.36
CA ASP A 137 -2.56 12.10 -15.58
C ASP A 137 -2.93 10.61 -15.64
N TYR A 138 -4.19 10.35 -15.95
CA TYR A 138 -4.76 9.01 -15.94
C TYR A 138 -4.18 8.11 -17.05
N GLU A 139 -3.77 8.65 -18.19
CA GLU A 139 -3.15 7.86 -19.26
C GLU A 139 -1.77 7.35 -18.85
N GLN A 140 -0.98 8.22 -18.21
CA GLN A 140 0.32 7.86 -17.66
C GLN A 140 0.19 6.84 -16.52
N ALA A 141 -0.78 7.04 -15.63
CA ALA A 141 -1.06 6.11 -14.53
C ALA A 141 -1.42 4.72 -15.06
N GLU A 142 -2.35 4.64 -16.03
CA GLU A 142 -2.79 3.38 -16.62
C GLU A 142 -1.64 2.61 -17.25
N ARG A 143 -0.76 3.30 -17.98
CA ARG A 143 0.41 2.69 -18.61
C ARG A 143 1.36 2.11 -17.56
N LEU A 144 1.69 2.89 -16.54
CA LEU A 144 2.62 2.47 -15.48
C LEU A 144 2.06 1.31 -14.65
N TYR A 145 0.77 1.33 -14.30
CA TYR A 145 0.15 0.19 -13.63
C TYR A 145 0.17 -1.07 -14.50
N ARG A 146 -0.06 -0.96 -15.82
CA ARG A 146 0.02 -2.13 -16.72
C ARG A 146 1.43 -2.68 -16.85
N GLU A 147 2.43 -1.82 -16.93
CA GLU A 147 3.85 -2.23 -16.94
C GLU A 147 4.20 -2.97 -15.64
N SER A 148 3.82 -2.38 -14.49
CA SER A 148 3.99 -2.98 -13.17
C SER A 148 3.27 -4.33 -13.04
N LEU A 149 2.00 -4.41 -13.46
CA LEU A 149 1.19 -5.62 -13.45
C LEU A 149 1.86 -6.74 -14.25
N LYS A 150 2.30 -6.45 -15.48
CA LYS A 150 2.97 -7.42 -16.34
C LYS A 150 4.22 -7.98 -15.67
N THR A 151 5.04 -7.13 -15.06
CA THR A 151 6.24 -7.60 -14.36
C THR A 151 5.87 -8.44 -13.12
N PHE A 152 4.83 -8.08 -12.37
CA PHE A 152 4.38 -8.91 -11.26
C PHE A 152 3.80 -10.27 -11.72
N GLU A 153 3.13 -10.32 -12.87
CA GLU A 153 2.68 -11.58 -13.50
C GLU A 153 3.87 -12.47 -13.88
N GLU A 154 4.90 -11.91 -14.51
CA GLU A 154 6.14 -12.62 -14.87
C GLU A 154 6.87 -13.15 -13.62
N LEU A 155 6.82 -12.42 -12.52
CA LEU A 155 7.46 -12.79 -11.24
C LEU A 155 6.58 -13.69 -10.35
N GLY A 156 5.31 -13.91 -10.71
CA GLY A 156 4.35 -14.67 -9.89
C GLY A 156 3.94 -13.96 -8.59
N GLY A 157 4.06 -12.63 -8.53
CA GLY A 157 3.71 -11.78 -7.38
C GLY A 157 2.20 -11.62 -7.20
N ARG A 158 1.50 -12.69 -6.80
CA ARG A 158 0.02 -12.73 -6.77
C ARG A 158 -0.62 -11.62 -5.94
N ARG A 159 0.00 -11.24 -4.82
CA ARG A 159 -0.53 -10.16 -3.98
C ARG A 159 -0.40 -8.82 -4.70
N GLU A 160 0.75 -8.55 -5.29
CA GLU A 160 1.02 -7.34 -6.05
C GLU A 160 0.16 -7.24 -7.32
N ILE A 161 -0.13 -8.37 -7.96
CA ILE A 161 -1.11 -8.47 -9.05
C ILE A 161 -2.49 -8.00 -8.59
N ALA A 162 -3.01 -8.56 -7.48
CA ALA A 162 -4.33 -8.21 -6.96
C ALA A 162 -4.44 -6.71 -6.62
N VAL A 163 -3.41 -6.14 -6.00
CA VAL A 163 -3.34 -4.72 -5.66
C VAL A 163 -3.32 -3.86 -6.93
N THR A 164 -2.48 -4.19 -7.91
CA THR A 164 -2.36 -3.43 -9.16
C THR A 164 -3.62 -3.51 -10.02
N GLN A 165 -4.29 -4.66 -10.05
CA GLN A 165 -5.61 -4.80 -10.68
C GLN A 165 -6.67 -3.92 -10.01
N GLY A 166 -6.66 -3.83 -8.67
CA GLY A 166 -7.55 -2.94 -7.92
C GLY A 166 -7.33 -1.47 -8.26
N GLN A 167 -6.08 -1.04 -8.42
CA GLN A 167 -5.75 0.35 -8.82
C GLN A 167 -6.15 0.64 -10.27
N LEU A 168 -5.96 -0.30 -11.20
CA LEU A 168 -6.46 -0.17 -12.57
C LEU A 168 -8.00 -0.09 -12.61
N ALA A 169 -8.68 -0.80 -11.71
CA ALA A 169 -10.14 -0.74 -11.60
C ALA A 169 -10.62 0.62 -11.07
N GLU A 170 -9.95 1.16 -10.05
CA GLU A 170 -10.21 2.51 -9.51
C GLU A 170 -10.04 3.57 -10.60
N LEU A 171 -8.95 3.47 -11.37
CA LEU A 171 -8.68 4.37 -12.49
C LEU A 171 -9.75 4.27 -13.59
N ALA A 172 -10.22 3.05 -13.91
CA ALA A 172 -11.32 2.86 -14.87
C ALA A 172 -12.63 3.48 -14.35
N GLN A 173 -12.91 3.35 -13.05
CA GLN A 173 -14.06 3.98 -12.41
C GLN A 173 -13.97 5.51 -12.44
N GLU A 174 -12.82 6.10 -12.14
CA GLU A 174 -12.57 7.56 -12.22
C GLU A 174 -12.80 8.11 -13.63
N ARG A 175 -12.58 7.28 -14.66
CA ARG A 175 -12.83 7.60 -16.07
C ARG A 175 -14.27 7.31 -16.53
N GLY A 176 -15.11 6.74 -15.67
CA GLY A 176 -16.48 6.36 -15.98
C GLY A 176 -16.62 5.04 -16.75
N ASP A 177 -15.54 4.27 -16.95
CA ASP A 177 -15.61 2.93 -17.54
C ASP A 177 -15.94 1.89 -16.45
N TYR A 178 -17.21 1.88 -16.06
CA TYR A 178 -17.70 1.02 -14.99
C TYR A 178 -17.67 -0.47 -15.34
N GLU A 179 -17.76 -0.83 -16.63
CA GLU A 179 -17.67 -2.23 -17.06
C GLU A 179 -16.24 -2.77 -16.90
N GLN A 180 -15.24 -1.97 -17.30
CA GLN A 180 -13.84 -2.31 -17.07
C GLN A 180 -13.50 -2.35 -15.59
N ALA A 181 -13.95 -1.37 -14.81
CA ALA A 181 -13.74 -1.33 -13.36
C ALA A 181 -14.29 -2.59 -12.69
N GLU A 182 -15.53 -2.98 -13.02
CA GLU A 182 -16.18 -4.16 -12.46
C GLU A 182 -15.41 -5.45 -12.77
N ARG A 183 -14.92 -5.60 -14.01
CA ARG A 183 -14.12 -6.77 -14.40
C ARG A 183 -12.82 -6.84 -13.59
N LEU A 184 -12.08 -5.74 -13.53
CA LEU A 184 -10.79 -5.69 -12.83
C LEU A 184 -10.94 -5.88 -11.32
N TYR A 185 -11.97 -5.31 -10.69
CA TYR A 185 -12.26 -5.58 -9.28
C TYR A 185 -12.61 -7.05 -9.03
N ARG A 186 -13.36 -7.71 -9.93
CA ARG A 186 -13.63 -9.16 -9.80
C ARG A 186 -12.37 -10.02 -9.92
N GLU A 187 -11.46 -9.66 -10.83
CA GLU A 187 -10.17 -10.35 -10.98
C GLU A 187 -9.29 -10.16 -9.73
N SER A 188 -9.25 -8.94 -9.19
CA SER A 188 -8.56 -8.63 -7.93
C SER A 188 -9.17 -9.41 -6.76
N LEU A 189 -10.51 -9.45 -6.64
CA LEU A 189 -11.23 -10.17 -5.59
C LEU A 189 -10.91 -11.66 -5.64
N LYS A 190 -10.99 -12.27 -6.82
CA LYS A 190 -10.66 -13.68 -7.01
C LYS A 190 -9.23 -13.98 -6.58
N THR A 191 -8.27 -13.13 -6.97
CA THR A 191 -6.86 -13.31 -6.59
C THR A 191 -6.67 -13.20 -5.08
N ALA A 192 -7.34 -12.22 -4.42
CA ALA A 192 -7.29 -12.06 -2.98
C ALA A 192 -7.92 -13.25 -2.23
N GLU A 193 -9.04 -13.79 -2.72
CA GLU A 193 -9.69 -14.99 -2.20
C GLU A 193 -8.77 -16.22 -2.29
N GLU A 194 -8.14 -16.43 -3.44
CA GLU A 194 -7.19 -17.53 -3.64
C GLU A 194 -5.92 -17.42 -2.78
N LEU A 195 -5.58 -16.21 -2.33
CA LEU A 195 -4.48 -15.94 -1.40
C LEU A 195 -4.89 -16.01 0.07
N GLY A 196 -6.19 -16.04 0.37
CA GLY A 196 -6.70 -15.83 1.71
C GLY A 196 -6.37 -14.44 2.28
N ASP A 197 -6.12 -13.44 1.42
CA ASP A 197 -5.85 -12.07 1.84
C ASP A 197 -7.15 -11.39 2.29
N ARG A 198 -7.53 -11.60 3.55
CA ARG A 198 -8.75 -11.07 4.14
C ARG A 198 -8.88 -9.56 4.00
N ARG A 199 -7.77 -8.83 4.16
CA ARG A 199 -7.77 -7.38 3.99
C ARG A 199 -7.98 -7.00 2.53
N GLY A 200 -7.29 -7.68 1.61
CA GLY A 200 -7.49 -7.48 0.17
C GLY A 200 -8.93 -7.75 -0.28
N ILE A 201 -9.55 -8.81 0.23
CA ILE A 201 -10.96 -9.14 -0.02
C ILE A 201 -11.88 -8.01 0.46
N ALA A 202 -11.71 -7.54 1.70
CA ALA A 202 -12.51 -6.46 2.27
C ALA A 202 -12.41 -5.18 1.42
N VAL A 203 -11.18 -4.73 1.13
CA VAL A 203 -10.93 -3.53 0.30
C VAL A 203 -11.55 -3.67 -1.09
N THR A 204 -11.44 -4.82 -1.75
CA THR A 204 -12.02 -5.00 -3.08
C THR A 204 -13.55 -5.05 -3.03
N LEU A 205 -14.16 -5.61 -1.98
CA LEU A 205 -15.61 -5.56 -1.77
C LEU A 205 -16.11 -4.13 -1.53
N HIS A 206 -15.39 -3.35 -0.73
CA HIS A 206 -15.65 -1.93 -0.55
C HIS A 206 -15.68 -1.19 -1.88
N ASN A 207 -14.65 -1.38 -2.70
CA ASN A 207 -14.54 -0.70 -3.99
C ASN A 207 -15.62 -1.12 -4.98
N LEU A 208 -15.98 -2.41 -5.02
CA LEU A 208 -17.15 -2.87 -5.77
C LEU A 208 -18.44 -2.20 -5.26
N ALA A 209 -18.57 -1.96 -3.95
CA ALA A 209 -19.71 -1.24 -3.41
C ALA A 209 -19.75 0.22 -3.88
N LEU A 210 -18.61 0.91 -3.87
CA LEU A 210 -18.50 2.28 -4.41
C LEU A 210 -18.90 2.33 -5.89
N LEU A 211 -18.51 1.33 -6.67
CA LEU A 211 -18.93 1.18 -8.05
C LEU A 211 -20.45 1.02 -8.18
N ARG A 212 -21.09 0.25 -7.27
CA ARG A 212 -22.55 0.12 -7.23
C ARG A 212 -23.25 1.40 -6.81
N ILE A 213 -22.67 2.17 -5.89
CA ILE A 213 -23.18 3.51 -5.52
C ILE A 213 -23.15 4.43 -6.73
N ALA A 214 -22.05 4.45 -7.49
CA ALA A 214 -21.92 5.26 -8.70
C ALA A 214 -22.93 4.87 -9.80
N GLN A 215 -23.38 3.62 -9.81
CA GLN A 215 -24.44 3.09 -10.67
C GLN A 215 -25.85 3.23 -10.08
N GLU A 216 -26.01 3.90 -8.94
CA GLU A 216 -27.28 4.03 -8.18
C GLU A 216 -27.90 2.68 -7.75
N ARG A 217 -27.11 1.61 -7.72
CA ARG A 217 -27.51 0.25 -7.31
C ARG A 217 -27.33 0.08 -5.80
N PHE A 218 -28.07 0.87 -5.02
CA PHE A 218 -27.90 0.99 -3.58
C PHE A 218 -28.10 -0.30 -2.78
N ALA A 219 -29.00 -1.19 -3.21
CA ALA A 219 -29.22 -2.47 -2.53
C ALA A 219 -27.99 -3.38 -2.63
N GLU A 220 -27.40 -3.49 -3.82
CA GLU A 220 -26.18 -4.28 -4.04
C GLU A 220 -24.97 -3.65 -3.35
N ALA A 221 -24.89 -2.32 -3.32
CA ALA A 221 -23.87 -1.63 -2.54
C ALA A 221 -23.93 -2.01 -1.06
N LEU A 222 -25.13 -2.03 -0.45
CA LEU A 222 -25.29 -2.42 0.96
C LEU A 222 -24.85 -3.86 1.24
N GLU A 223 -25.13 -4.80 0.33
CA GLU A 223 -24.68 -6.19 0.47
C GLU A 223 -23.14 -6.27 0.46
N LEU A 224 -22.50 -5.54 -0.44
CA LEU A 224 -21.05 -5.51 -0.57
C LEU A 224 -20.37 -4.82 0.64
N LEU A 225 -20.87 -3.66 1.08
CA LEU A 225 -20.38 -2.97 2.28
C LEU A 225 -20.56 -3.85 3.53
N THR A 226 -21.68 -4.58 3.64
CA THR A 226 -21.91 -5.51 4.76
C THR A 226 -20.83 -6.58 4.82
N ARG A 227 -20.53 -7.22 3.67
CA ARG A 227 -19.46 -8.23 3.59
C ARG A 227 -18.07 -7.62 3.85
N SER A 228 -17.81 -6.43 3.33
CA SER A 228 -16.55 -5.69 3.57
C SER A 228 -16.34 -5.41 5.06
N ARG A 229 -17.35 -4.82 5.72
CA ARG A 229 -17.37 -4.52 7.15
C ARG A 229 -17.14 -5.76 8.00
N ASP A 230 -17.82 -6.86 7.69
CA ASP A 230 -17.68 -8.09 8.47
C ASP A 230 -16.26 -8.67 8.34
N MET A 231 -15.65 -8.59 7.17
CA MET A 231 -14.23 -8.94 6.97
C MET A 231 -13.29 -8.01 7.74
N PHE A 232 -13.48 -6.69 7.69
CA PHE A 232 -12.68 -5.74 8.48
C PHE A 232 -12.79 -5.99 9.98
N ARG A 233 -14.00 -6.33 10.46
CA ARG A 233 -14.25 -6.69 11.85
C ARG A 233 -13.52 -7.99 12.24
N GLU A 234 -13.52 -9.00 11.38
CA GLU A 234 -12.78 -10.25 11.61
C GLU A 234 -11.27 -10.02 11.80
N ILE A 235 -10.71 -9.02 11.11
CA ILE A 235 -9.28 -8.69 11.18
C ILE A 235 -8.94 -7.52 12.12
N GLY A 236 -9.90 -7.04 12.92
CA GLY A 236 -9.70 -6.02 13.96
C GLY A 236 -9.39 -4.61 13.43
N LEU A 237 -9.85 -4.28 12.22
CA LEU A 237 -9.67 -2.96 11.63
C LEU A 237 -10.88 -2.05 11.93
N ASP A 238 -10.96 -1.56 13.18
CA ASP A 238 -12.11 -0.81 13.70
C ASP A 238 -12.39 0.51 12.96
N LYS A 239 -11.33 1.17 12.44
CA LYS A 239 -11.49 2.39 11.64
C LYS A 239 -12.22 2.09 10.33
N ASP A 240 -11.76 1.08 9.60
CA ASP A 240 -12.38 0.64 8.35
C ASP A 240 -13.83 0.17 8.60
N VAL A 241 -14.11 -0.52 9.71
CA VAL A 241 -15.48 -0.89 10.12
C VAL A 241 -16.38 0.34 10.27
N ALA A 242 -15.89 1.39 10.92
CA ALA A 242 -16.65 2.64 11.11
C ALA A 242 -16.93 3.34 9.77
N GLU A 243 -15.96 3.36 8.86
CA GLU A 243 -16.11 3.93 7.51
C GLU A 243 -17.16 3.18 6.68
N GLU A 244 -17.21 1.85 6.78
CA GLU A 244 -18.25 1.03 6.14
C GLU A 244 -19.64 1.36 6.72
N GLU A 245 -19.76 1.46 8.04
CA GLU A 245 -21.03 1.77 8.73
C GLU A 245 -21.53 3.17 8.38
N GLU A 246 -20.64 4.15 8.26
CA GLU A 246 -20.97 5.51 7.80
C GLU A 246 -21.57 5.49 6.39
N LYS A 247 -20.88 4.86 5.43
CA LYS A 247 -21.37 4.75 4.04
C LYS A 247 -22.70 3.99 3.95
N MET A 248 -22.85 2.91 4.71
CA MET A 248 -24.13 2.20 4.79
C MET A 248 -25.25 3.12 5.31
N GLY A 249 -24.99 3.92 6.34
CA GLY A 249 -25.92 4.90 6.88
C GLY A 249 -26.30 6.01 5.89
N GLU A 250 -25.35 6.49 5.08
CA GLU A 250 -25.63 7.42 3.98
C GLU A 250 -26.57 6.83 2.93
N ILE A 251 -26.32 5.59 2.50
CA ILE A 251 -27.15 4.90 1.52
C ILE A 251 -28.56 4.67 2.07
N GLN A 252 -28.68 4.26 3.33
CA GLN A 252 -29.98 4.03 3.98
C GLN A 252 -30.80 5.31 4.08
N ARG A 253 -30.17 6.45 4.42
CA ARG A 253 -30.82 7.77 4.42
C ARG A 253 -31.37 8.11 3.03
N ARG A 254 -30.54 7.99 1.98
CA ARG A 254 -30.98 8.22 0.59
C ARG A 254 -32.17 7.35 0.18
N LEU A 255 -32.14 6.05 0.52
CA LEU A 255 -33.24 5.13 0.23
C LEU A 255 -34.52 5.46 1.01
N SER A 256 -34.40 6.03 2.21
CA SER A 256 -35.55 6.47 3.01
C SER A 256 -36.17 7.77 2.48
N GLU A 257 -35.35 8.72 2.05
CA GLU A 257 -35.77 10.00 1.47
C GLU A 257 -36.47 9.80 0.12
N ALA A 258 -35.97 8.88 -0.71
CA ALA A 258 -36.60 8.53 -1.99
C ALA A 258 -37.98 7.84 -1.86
N LYS A 259 -38.36 7.42 -0.63
CA LYS A 259 -39.64 6.78 -0.34
C LYS A 259 -40.68 7.72 0.29
N VAL A 260 -40.35 8.99 0.52
CA VAL A 260 -41.31 10.00 1.00
C VAL A 260 -42.01 10.62 -0.21
N PRO A 261 -43.34 10.46 -0.35
CA PRO A 261 -44.11 10.94 -1.51
C PRO A 261 -44.26 12.47 -1.57
#